data_AF-A0A957CFU8-F1
#
_entry.id   AF-A0A957CFU8-F1
#
_cell.length_a   1.000
_cell.length_b   1.000
_cell.length_c   1.000
_cell.angle_alpha   90.00
_cell.angle_beta   90.00
_cell.angle_gamma   90.00
#
_symmetry.space_group_name_H-M   'P 1'
#
loop_
_entity.id
_entity.type
_entity.pdbx_description
1 polymer ?
#
loop_
_entity_poly.entity_id
_entity_poly.type
_entity_poly.pdbx_seq_one_letter_code
_entity_poly.pdbx_strand_id
1 'polypeptide(L)'
;MIFRQISWQINKDLVLYLFSLVLMLSSCGPAPNKDANTLPDQAYPTQLNSSNTAQEGYPVITEENPNGIAVGLDKPIIEGSTIVTGYGPAGLAIQIINVTFMGEELGTGSIGSDGTFSVPVTPIENGIRIGLLADLNSIGLTNNDVIPGEEAINIPQVGYFIDSFVVR
;
A
#
# COMPACT_ATOMS: atom_id res chain seq x y z
N MET A 1 52.06 8.85 6.11
CA MET A 1 50.76 8.46 6.68
C MET A 1 50.24 7.27 5.89
N ILE A 2 50.23 6.08 6.49
CA ILE A 2 49.81 4.82 5.86
C ILE A 2 48.69 4.27 6.75
N PHE A 3 47.44 4.33 6.29
CA PHE A 3 46.31 3.70 6.97
C PHE A 3 46.01 2.36 6.30
N ARG A 4 46.15 1.29 7.10
CA ARG A 4 45.99 -0.11 6.69
C ARG A 4 44.51 -0.48 6.60
N GLN A 5 44.16 -1.16 5.51
CA GLN A 5 42.87 -1.80 5.28
C GLN A 5 42.61 -2.89 6.33
N ILE A 6 41.47 -2.84 7.01
CA ILE A 6 40.96 -3.89 7.90
C ILE A 6 40.07 -4.80 7.05
N SER A 7 40.52 -6.04 6.86
CA SER A 7 39.77 -7.11 6.20
C SER A 7 39.00 -7.89 7.26
N TRP A 8 37.67 -7.84 7.22
CA TRP A 8 36.79 -8.64 8.09
C TRP A 8 36.58 -10.02 7.46
N GLN A 9 37.34 -11.01 7.92
CA GLN A 9 37.09 -12.42 7.61
C GLN A 9 36.02 -12.95 8.57
N ILE A 10 34.78 -13.09 8.08
CA ILE A 10 33.69 -13.76 8.79
C ILE A 10 33.92 -15.28 8.67
N ASN A 11 34.19 -15.93 9.80
CA ASN A 11 34.43 -17.37 9.88
C ASN A 11 33.13 -18.14 9.61
N LYS A 12 33.10 -18.89 8.49
CA LYS A 12 31.94 -19.69 8.04
C LYS A 12 31.50 -20.75 9.05
N ASP A 13 32.40 -21.19 9.92
CA ASP A 13 32.11 -22.20 10.96
C ASP A 13 31.18 -21.67 12.06
N LEU A 14 31.18 -20.34 12.30
CA LEU A 14 30.32 -19.70 13.30
C LEU A 14 28.85 -19.63 12.83
N VAL A 15 28.63 -19.48 11.52
CA VAL A 15 27.29 -19.43 10.90
C VAL A 15 26.64 -20.81 10.92
N LEU A 16 27.42 -21.88 10.77
CA LEU A 16 26.93 -23.25 10.80
C LEU A 16 26.41 -23.67 12.19
N TYR A 17 27.07 -23.20 13.26
CA TYR A 17 26.66 -23.51 14.64
C TYR A 17 25.37 -22.80 15.06
N LEU A 18 25.13 -21.57 14.58
CA LEU A 18 23.90 -20.83 14.89
C LEU A 18 22.65 -21.49 14.26
N PHE A 19 22.80 -22.09 13.07
CA PHE A 19 21.71 -22.76 12.36
C PHE A 19 21.33 -24.12 12.97
N SER A 20 22.29 -24.82 13.58
CA SER A 20 22.05 -26.15 14.17
C SER A 20 21.39 -26.13 15.56
N LEU A 21 21.35 -24.98 16.25
CA LEU A 21 20.77 -24.86 17.59
C LEU A 21 19.24 -24.64 17.58
N VAL A 22 18.65 -24.28 16.44
CA VAL A 22 17.23 -23.89 16.34
C VAL A 22 16.29 -25.11 16.14
N LEU A 23 16.80 -26.31 15.90
CA LEU A 23 16.00 -27.48 15.48
C LEU A 23 15.57 -28.46 16.59
N MET A 24 15.62 -28.10 17.87
CA MET A 24 15.37 -29.04 19.00
C MET A 24 14.20 -28.65 19.93
N LEU A 25 13.12 -28.10 19.40
CA LEU A 25 11.85 -27.95 20.16
C LEU A 25 10.65 -28.39 19.33
N SER A 26 10.43 -29.69 19.23
CA SER A 26 9.13 -30.27 18.85
C SER A 26 8.85 -31.47 19.75
N SER A 27 8.33 -31.15 20.93
CA SER A 27 7.70 -32.10 21.85
C SER A 27 6.34 -32.50 21.27
N CYS A 28 6.09 -33.80 21.06
CA CYS A 28 4.79 -34.33 20.65
C CYS A 28 4.40 -35.53 21.52
N GLY A 29 3.17 -35.49 22.05
CA GLY A 29 2.41 -36.63 22.56
C GLY A 29 1.12 -36.19 23.29
N PRO A 30 0.10 -37.06 23.52
CA PRO A 30 -0.24 -38.32 22.84
C PRO A 30 -1.74 -38.51 22.46
N ALA A 31 -1.97 -39.41 21.49
CA ALA A 31 -3.04 -40.42 21.30
C ALA A 31 -4.54 -40.08 21.02
N PRO A 32 -5.29 -41.05 20.40
CA PRO A 32 -6.39 -40.79 19.46
C PRO A 32 -7.79 -41.08 20.03
N ASN A 33 -8.83 -40.60 19.36
CA ASN A 33 -10.12 -41.29 19.29
C ASN A 33 -10.68 -41.19 17.87
N LYS A 34 -10.91 -42.36 17.26
CA LYS A 34 -11.76 -42.51 16.09
C LYS A 34 -13.14 -42.84 16.60
N ASP A 35 -14.11 -41.99 16.33
CA ASP A 35 -15.48 -42.41 16.14
C ASP A 35 -16.04 -41.73 14.89
N ALA A 36 -16.74 -42.54 14.11
CA ALA A 36 -17.03 -42.35 12.71
C ALA A 36 -18.33 -41.60 12.46
N ASN A 37 -18.37 -40.94 11.28
CA ASN A 37 -19.53 -40.61 10.45
C ASN A 37 -20.84 -40.17 11.13
N THR A 38 -21.24 -38.92 10.88
CA THR A 38 -22.58 -38.56 10.37
C THR A 38 -22.57 -37.11 9.87
N LEU A 39 -22.63 -36.92 8.54
CA LEU A 39 -23.36 -35.82 7.91
C LEU A 39 -24.72 -36.42 7.50
N PRO A 40 -25.86 -35.69 7.47
CA PRO A 40 -25.95 -34.26 7.14
C PRO A 40 -26.97 -33.46 7.97
N ASP A 41 -27.09 -32.17 7.61
CA ASP A 41 -28.30 -31.35 7.73
C ASP A 41 -28.54 -30.59 9.05
N GLN A 42 -27.89 -29.43 9.16
CA GLN A 42 -28.45 -28.30 9.92
C GLN A 42 -28.27 -27.04 9.08
N ALA A 43 -29.41 -26.47 8.69
CA ALA A 43 -29.54 -25.16 8.07
C ALA A 43 -28.72 -24.11 8.84
N TYR A 44 -28.03 -23.23 8.11
CA TYR A 44 -27.41 -22.06 8.70
C TYR A 44 -28.49 -21.23 9.39
N PRO A 45 -28.41 -20.97 10.72
CA PRO A 45 -29.31 -20.01 11.34
C PRO A 45 -29.00 -18.63 10.74
N THR A 46 -29.96 -18.04 10.04
CA THR A 46 -29.97 -16.60 9.79
C THR A 46 -30.30 -15.93 11.11
N GLN A 47 -29.28 -15.61 11.89
CA GLN A 47 -29.44 -14.56 12.90
C GLN A 47 -29.41 -13.23 12.15
N LEU A 48 -30.60 -12.67 11.95
CA LEU A 48 -30.81 -11.30 11.51
C LEU A 48 -30.39 -10.38 12.66
N ASN A 49 -29.08 -10.22 12.83
CA ASN A 49 -28.52 -9.17 13.66
C ASN A 49 -28.46 -7.92 12.78
N SER A 50 -29.48 -7.07 12.90
CA SER A 50 -29.48 -5.72 12.36
C SER A 50 -28.45 -4.85 13.09
N SER A 51 -27.20 -5.02 12.68
CA SER A 51 -26.11 -4.06 12.86
C SER A 51 -25.44 -3.93 11.50
N ASN A 52 -25.96 -3.04 10.65
CA ASN A 52 -25.29 -2.67 9.41
C ASN A 52 -23.95 -2.00 9.74
N THR A 53 -22.87 -2.76 9.66
CA THR A 53 -21.59 -2.24 9.17
C THR A 53 -21.16 -3.18 8.07
N ALA A 54 -21.46 -2.76 6.85
CA ALA A 54 -21.03 -3.39 5.62
C ALA A 54 -19.53 -3.67 5.67
N GLN A 55 -19.17 -4.83 5.14
CA GLN A 55 -17.83 -5.24 4.74
C GLN A 55 -17.09 -4.08 4.05
N GLU A 56 -16.13 -3.48 4.76
CA GLU A 56 -15.35 -2.28 4.38
C GLU A 56 -14.42 -2.57 3.18
N GLY A 57 -14.98 -2.59 1.98
CA GLY A 57 -14.25 -2.81 0.73
C GLY A 57 -14.09 -1.56 -0.15
N TYR A 58 -14.76 -0.46 0.19
CA TYR A 58 -14.67 0.83 -0.51
C TYR A 58 -14.94 1.94 0.52
N PRO A 59 -14.24 3.08 0.46
CA PRO A 59 -14.59 4.21 1.31
C PRO A 59 -16.02 4.65 0.99
N VAL A 60 -16.90 4.67 1.98
CA VAL A 60 -18.12 5.45 1.92
C VAL A 60 -17.68 6.92 2.03
N ILE A 61 -17.55 7.60 0.90
CA ILE A 61 -17.43 9.06 0.83
C ILE A 61 -18.77 9.67 1.25
N THR A 62 -19.00 9.73 2.55
CA THR A 62 -20.02 10.61 3.14
C THR A 62 -19.33 11.91 3.48
N GLU A 63 -19.88 13.00 2.94
CA GLU A 63 -19.46 14.41 3.08
C GLU A 63 -18.54 14.90 1.96
N GLU A 64 -19.17 15.36 0.87
CA GLU A 64 -18.60 16.37 -0.02
C GLU A 64 -18.25 17.58 0.87
N ASN A 65 -16.99 17.69 1.31
CA ASN A 65 -16.51 18.88 2.00
C ASN A 65 -16.37 19.97 0.94
N PRO A 66 -17.30 20.95 0.85
CA PRO A 66 -17.25 21.96 -0.21
C PRO A 66 -16.05 22.91 -0.07
N ASN A 67 -15.36 22.87 1.08
CA ASN A 67 -14.12 23.60 1.34
C ASN A 67 -12.88 22.68 1.35
N GLY A 68 -13.03 21.44 0.88
CA GLY A 68 -11.94 20.48 0.88
C GLY A 68 -10.85 20.86 -0.13
N ILE A 69 -9.66 20.34 0.13
CA ILE A 69 -8.44 20.61 -0.61
C ILE A 69 -8.31 19.57 -1.72
N ALA A 70 -8.21 20.02 -2.97
CA ALA A 70 -8.05 19.13 -4.11
C ALA A 70 -6.58 18.70 -4.26
N VAL A 71 -6.35 17.40 -4.43
CA VAL A 71 -5.06 16.78 -4.75
C VAL A 71 -5.31 15.70 -5.78
N GLY A 72 -4.56 15.70 -6.88
CA GLY A 72 -4.85 14.77 -7.97
C GLY A 72 -3.77 14.66 -9.03
N LEU A 73 -3.93 13.66 -9.88
CA LEU A 73 -3.09 13.39 -11.05
C LEU A 73 -3.68 14.11 -12.28
N ASP A 74 -2.80 14.59 -13.15
CA ASP A 74 -3.22 15.00 -14.49
C ASP A 74 -3.45 13.76 -15.35
N LYS A 75 -4.63 13.70 -15.98
CA LYS A 75 -5.08 12.56 -16.78
C LYS A 75 -5.36 12.99 -18.23
N PRO A 76 -5.18 12.12 -19.23
CA PRO A 76 -4.73 10.74 -19.10
C PRO A 76 -3.22 10.60 -18.93
N ILE A 77 -2.80 9.53 -18.25
CA ILE A 77 -1.39 9.08 -18.23
C ILE A 77 -1.21 8.04 -19.34
N ILE A 78 -0.22 8.26 -20.20
CA ILE A 78 0.04 7.42 -21.39
C ILE A 78 1.18 6.43 -21.14
N GLU A 79 1.14 5.29 -21.84
CA GLU A 79 2.21 4.30 -21.80
C GLU A 79 3.57 4.92 -22.19
N GLY A 80 4.64 4.45 -21.56
CA GLY A 80 6.00 4.96 -21.76
C GLY A 80 6.28 6.32 -21.11
N SER A 81 5.30 6.92 -20.42
CA SER A 81 5.54 8.16 -19.65
C SER A 81 6.65 7.97 -18.64
N THR A 82 7.60 8.90 -18.61
CA THR A 82 8.70 8.97 -17.63
C THR A 82 8.54 10.13 -16.66
N ILE A 83 7.46 10.89 -16.78
CA ILE A 83 7.10 12.02 -15.92
C ILE A 83 5.61 11.92 -15.65
N VAL A 84 5.21 12.09 -14.40
CA VAL A 84 3.81 12.22 -13.98
C VAL A 84 3.61 13.60 -13.38
N THR A 85 2.54 14.27 -13.80
CA THR A 85 2.16 15.59 -13.30
C THR A 85 0.84 15.54 -12.55
N GLY A 86 0.58 16.59 -11.79
CA GLY A 86 -0.64 16.77 -11.04
C GLY A 86 -0.60 18.02 -10.18
N TYR A 87 -1.54 18.12 -9.26
CA TYR A 87 -1.80 19.33 -8.49
C TYR A 87 -2.10 19.05 -7.01
N GLY A 88 -1.93 20.08 -6.18
CA GLY A 88 -2.28 20.07 -4.77
C GLY A 88 -1.65 21.22 -3.98
N PRO A 89 -1.69 21.17 -2.63
CA PRO A 89 -1.06 22.18 -1.78
C PRO A 89 0.46 22.20 -1.90
N ALA A 90 1.02 23.41 -1.95
CA ALA A 90 2.47 23.60 -1.94
C ALA A 90 3.15 22.94 -0.72
N GLY A 91 4.29 22.30 -0.96
CA GLY A 91 5.09 21.64 0.07
C GLY A 91 4.59 20.26 0.49
N LEU A 92 3.44 19.80 -0.01
CA LEU A 92 2.93 18.45 0.25
C LEU A 92 3.88 17.40 -0.36
N ALA A 93 4.37 16.48 0.46
CA ALA A 93 5.16 15.34 -0.01
C ALA A 93 4.25 14.26 -0.63
N ILE A 94 4.65 13.72 -1.78
CA ILE A 94 3.87 12.77 -2.57
C ILE A 94 4.70 11.57 -3.04
N GLN A 95 4.00 10.46 -3.32
CA GLN A 95 4.57 9.26 -3.92
C GLN A 95 3.66 8.75 -5.05
N ILE A 96 4.28 8.36 -6.16
CA ILE A 96 3.63 7.75 -7.30
C ILE A 96 3.91 6.25 -7.27
N ILE A 97 2.85 5.45 -7.26
CA ILE A 97 2.91 4.02 -6.97
C ILE A 97 2.25 3.20 -8.08
N ASN A 98 2.82 2.05 -8.41
CA ASN A 98 2.16 1.01 -9.20
C ASN A 98 1.24 0.17 -8.31
N VAL A 99 -0.06 0.47 -8.38
CA VAL A 99 -1.10 -0.21 -7.60
C VAL A 99 -1.27 -1.66 -8.04
N THR A 100 -1.06 -1.97 -9.32
CA THR A 100 -1.20 -3.33 -9.86
C THR A 100 -0.13 -4.28 -9.32
N PHE A 101 1.09 -3.78 -9.11
CA PHE A 101 2.25 -4.59 -8.70
C PHE A 101 2.58 -4.43 -7.21
N MET A 102 1.60 -4.73 -6.34
CA MET A 102 1.76 -4.71 -4.87
C MET A 102 2.22 -3.37 -4.27
N GLY A 103 1.98 -2.25 -4.96
CA GLY A 103 2.37 -0.94 -4.45
C GLY A 103 3.85 -0.59 -4.67
N GLU A 104 4.47 -1.07 -5.75
CA GLU A 104 5.83 -0.69 -6.13
C GLU A 104 5.96 0.83 -6.32
N GLU A 105 6.99 1.44 -5.74
CA GLU A 105 7.28 2.86 -5.90
C GLU A 105 7.82 3.15 -7.30
N LEU A 106 7.17 4.07 -8.01
CA LEU A 106 7.60 4.55 -9.34
C LEU A 106 8.39 5.86 -9.25
N GLY A 107 8.06 6.70 -8.27
CA GLY A 107 8.76 7.95 -8.01
C GLY A 107 8.19 8.70 -6.81
N THR A 108 8.96 9.69 -6.33
CA THR A 108 8.61 10.53 -5.18
C THR A 108 8.88 12.00 -5.48
N GLY A 109 8.20 12.89 -4.77
CA GLY A 109 8.41 14.32 -4.93
C GLY A 109 7.65 15.16 -3.92
N SER A 110 7.63 16.46 -4.18
CA SER A 110 6.86 17.43 -3.42
C SER A 110 6.18 18.40 -4.36
N ILE A 111 5.01 18.88 -3.97
CA ILE A 111 4.27 19.88 -4.77
C ILE A 111 4.97 21.24 -4.66
N GLY A 112 5.18 21.87 -5.81
CA GLY A 112 5.79 23.18 -5.93
C GLY A 112 4.95 24.30 -5.32
N SER A 113 5.56 25.47 -5.15
CA SER A 113 4.88 26.67 -4.63
C SER A 113 3.74 27.16 -5.52
N ASP A 114 3.72 26.75 -6.79
CA ASP A 114 2.67 27.03 -7.77
C ASP A 114 1.47 26.06 -7.67
N GLY A 115 1.53 25.08 -6.75
CA GLY A 115 0.46 24.10 -6.54
C GLY A 115 0.48 22.93 -7.53
N THR A 116 1.57 22.75 -8.28
CA THR A 116 1.73 21.65 -9.24
C THR A 116 2.96 20.80 -8.92
N PHE A 117 2.99 19.56 -9.43
CA PHE A 117 4.17 18.72 -9.39
C PHE A 117 4.50 18.12 -10.74
N SER A 118 5.77 17.76 -10.92
CA SER A 118 6.29 17.02 -12.07
C SER A 118 7.32 16.04 -11.55
N VAL A 119 6.92 14.79 -11.34
CA VAL A 119 7.76 13.75 -10.74
C VAL A 119 8.32 12.83 -11.83
N PRO A 120 9.65 12.70 -11.94
CA PRO A 120 10.26 11.66 -12.76
C PRO A 120 9.89 10.27 -12.21
N VAL A 121 9.50 9.37 -13.11
CA VAL A 121 9.12 7.99 -12.78
C VAL A 121 9.86 7.00 -13.66
N THR A 122 9.92 5.74 -13.21
CA THR A 122 10.24 4.64 -14.11
C THR A 122 9.22 4.59 -15.27
N PRO A 123 9.64 4.22 -16.51
CA PRO A 123 8.74 4.20 -17.65
C PRO A 123 7.47 3.38 -17.37
N ILE A 124 6.33 4.03 -17.53
CA ILE A 124 5.03 3.45 -17.20
C ILE A 124 4.62 2.38 -18.23
N GLU A 125 4.26 1.19 -17.75
CA GLU A 125 3.76 0.10 -18.58
C GLU A 125 2.26 0.24 -18.88
N ASN A 126 1.82 -0.30 -20.01
CA ASN A 126 0.40 -0.34 -20.35
C ASN A 126 -0.36 -1.30 -19.42
N GLY A 127 -1.59 -0.94 -19.04
CA GLY A 127 -2.49 -1.77 -18.24
C GLY A 127 -2.22 -1.74 -16.73
N ILE A 128 -1.20 -1.02 -16.27
CA ILE A 128 -0.99 -0.80 -14.84
C ILE A 128 -1.89 0.32 -14.32
N ARG A 129 -2.28 0.22 -13.05
CA ARG A 129 -2.94 1.31 -12.32
C ARG A 129 -1.88 2.10 -11.57
N ILE A 130 -1.79 3.39 -11.84
CA ILE A 130 -0.98 4.34 -11.10
C ILE A 130 -1.81 4.87 -9.93
N GLY A 131 -1.19 5.03 -8.77
CA GLY A 131 -1.81 5.59 -7.56
C GLY A 131 -0.99 6.75 -7.02
N LEU A 132 -1.68 7.75 -6.48
CA LEU A 132 -1.10 8.89 -5.78
C LEU A 132 -1.28 8.73 -4.27
N LEU A 133 -0.15 8.66 -3.56
CA LEU A 133 -0.09 8.81 -2.12
C LEU A 133 0.39 10.21 -1.76
N ALA A 134 -0.16 10.78 -0.70
CA ALA A 134 0.33 12.03 -0.13
C ALA A 134 0.54 11.89 1.37
N ASP A 135 1.67 12.40 1.86
CA ASP A 135 1.90 12.53 3.30
C ASP A 135 1.25 13.82 3.79
N LEU A 136 -0.04 13.76 4.12
CA LEU A 136 -0.83 14.91 4.56
C LEU A 136 -0.27 15.57 5.82
N ASN A 137 0.38 14.78 6.69
CA ASN A 137 0.98 15.30 7.92
C ASN A 137 2.16 16.24 7.64
N SER A 138 2.81 16.12 6.47
CA SER A 138 3.94 16.98 6.07
C SER A 138 3.60 18.47 6.08
N ILE A 139 2.32 18.80 5.91
CA ILE A 139 1.79 20.17 5.93
C ILE A 139 0.62 20.35 6.93
N GLY A 140 0.44 19.39 7.85
CA GLY A 140 -0.57 19.47 8.91
C GLY A 140 -2.01 19.24 8.45
N LEU A 141 -2.22 18.54 7.33
CA LEU A 141 -3.55 18.12 6.85
C LEU A 141 -3.90 16.71 7.33
N THR A 142 -5.18 16.39 7.28
CA THR A 142 -5.74 15.06 7.55
C THR A 142 -6.57 14.56 6.37
N ASN A 143 -6.96 13.28 6.38
CA ASN A 143 -7.78 12.70 5.31
C ASN A 143 -9.15 13.38 5.15
N ASN A 144 -9.67 14.05 6.18
CA ASN A 144 -10.96 14.76 6.10
C ASN A 144 -10.84 16.13 5.41
N ASP A 145 -9.62 16.65 5.29
CA ASP A 145 -9.35 17.95 4.67
C ASP A 145 -9.21 17.84 3.15
N VAL A 146 -8.94 16.63 2.64
CA VAL A 146 -8.62 16.39 1.22
C VAL A 146 -9.83 15.81 0.49
N ILE A 147 -10.13 16.40 -0.67
CA ILE A 147 -11.11 15.86 -1.60
C ILE A 147 -10.42 14.77 -2.42
N PRO A 148 -10.87 13.51 -2.34
CA PRO A 148 -10.32 12.45 -3.18
C PRO A 148 -10.64 12.66 -4.66
N GLY A 149 -9.73 12.26 -5.53
CA GLY A 149 -9.96 12.20 -6.96
C GLY A 149 -11.04 11.18 -7.33
N GLU A 150 -11.61 11.31 -8.53
CA GLU A 150 -12.73 10.47 -9.00
C GLU A 150 -12.42 8.96 -8.97
N GLU A 151 -11.15 8.60 -9.08
CA GLU A 151 -10.67 7.21 -9.08
C GLU A 151 -9.86 6.88 -7.83
N ALA A 152 -10.08 7.60 -6.72
CA ALA A 152 -9.51 7.25 -5.43
C ALA A 152 -9.90 5.82 -5.04
N ILE A 153 -8.97 5.08 -4.45
CA ILE A 153 -9.18 3.68 -4.14
C ILE A 153 -8.44 3.28 -2.87
N ASN A 154 -9.10 2.54 -2.00
CA ASN A 154 -8.48 1.86 -0.87
C ASN A 154 -8.22 0.41 -1.24
N ILE A 155 -6.95 0.02 -1.31
CA ILE A 155 -6.57 -1.36 -1.55
C ILE A 155 -6.13 -1.97 -0.22
N PRO A 156 -6.82 -3.01 0.28
CA PRO A 156 -6.42 -3.71 1.50
C PRO A 156 -4.95 -4.11 1.44
N GLN A 157 -4.23 -3.89 2.55
CA GLN A 157 -2.80 -4.19 2.72
C GLN A 157 -1.83 -3.34 1.88
N VAL A 158 -2.27 -2.62 0.85
CA VAL A 158 -1.43 -1.70 0.07
C VAL A 158 -1.59 -0.26 0.56
N GLY A 159 -2.82 0.22 0.71
CA GLY A 159 -3.10 1.55 1.24
C GLY A 159 -4.22 2.29 0.52
N TYR A 160 -4.44 3.54 0.96
CA TYR A 160 -5.41 4.46 0.39
C TYR A 160 -4.74 5.42 -0.60
N PHE A 161 -5.15 5.34 -1.86
CA PHE A 161 -4.69 6.23 -2.92
C PHE A 161 -5.71 7.35 -3.11
N ILE A 162 -5.25 8.59 -2.92
CA ILE A 162 -6.08 9.80 -2.98
C ILE A 162 -6.57 10.05 -4.40
N ASP A 163 -5.81 9.61 -5.40
CA ASP A 163 -6.23 9.52 -6.79
C ASP A 163 -5.54 8.30 -7.43
N SER A 164 -6.13 7.75 -8.48
CA SER A 164 -5.52 6.69 -9.26
C SER A 164 -5.93 6.77 -10.73
N PHE A 165 -5.22 6.07 -11.62
CA PHE A 165 -5.56 6.04 -13.05
C PHE A 165 -5.08 4.73 -13.69
N VAL A 166 -5.90 4.12 -14.55
CA VAL A 166 -5.48 2.96 -15.36
C VAL A 166 -4.93 3.44 -16.69
N VAL A 167 -3.67 3.12 -16.93
CA VAL A 167 -2.96 3.40 -18.18
C VAL A 167 -3.52 2.51 -19.29
N ARG A 168 -3.80 3.10 -20.46
CA ARG A 168 -4.35 2.43 -21.64
C ARG A 168 -3.61 2.82 -22.90
#